data_AF-S0F538-F1
#
_entry.id   AF-S0F538-F1
#
_cell.length_a   1.000
_cell.length_b   1.000
_cell.length_c   1.000
_cell.angle_alpha   90.00
_cell.angle_beta   90.00
_cell.angle_gamma   90.00
#
_symmetry.space_group_name_H-M   'P 1'
#
loop_
_entity.id
_entity.type
_entity.pdbx_description
1 polymer ?
#
loop_
_entity_poly.entity_id
_entity_poly.type
_entity_poly.pdbx_seq_one_letter_code
_entity_poly.pdbx_strand_id
1 'polypeptide(L)'
;MKKFTGYSPAVAVIGDHIVSNENRNGNAHFHQQDTLERIFSRFEENGIHVDSMRMDCGSCSEEIVDTVKAHCKYFYIRANRYSAFYDDMFILRRWRRSTE
;
A
#
# COMPACT_ATOMS: atom_id res chain seq x y z
N MET A 1 19.66 -2.72 -22.06
CA MET A 1 18.41 -3.35 -22.55
C MET A 1 18.01 -4.46 -21.59
N LYS A 2 16.81 -4.40 -21.00
CA LYS A 2 16.34 -5.35 -19.97
C LYS A 2 16.08 -6.70 -20.65
N LYS A 3 16.83 -7.74 -20.29
CA LYS A 3 16.82 -9.06 -20.95
C LYS A 3 15.66 -9.98 -20.53
N PHE A 4 14.57 -9.42 -20.00
CA PHE A 4 13.46 -10.18 -19.46
C PHE A 4 12.14 -9.52 -19.88
N THR A 5 11.28 -10.27 -20.56
CA THR A 5 9.97 -9.80 -21.05
C THR A 5 8.87 -9.93 -19.99
N GLY A 6 9.18 -10.57 -18.85
CA GLY A 6 8.26 -10.75 -17.73
C GLY A 6 8.34 -9.65 -16.68
N TYR A 7 7.26 -9.51 -15.93
CA TYR A 7 7.22 -8.71 -14.72
C TYR A 7 7.82 -9.51 -13.56
N SER A 8 8.86 -8.98 -12.92
CA SER A 8 9.50 -9.62 -11.75
C SER A 8 9.37 -8.70 -10.55
N PRO A 9 8.32 -8.88 -9.71
CA PRO A 9 8.24 -8.17 -8.45
C PRO A 9 9.35 -8.64 -7.50
N ALA A 10 9.75 -7.78 -6.58
CA ALA A 10 10.53 -8.19 -5.42
C ALA A 10 9.55 -8.76 -4.38
N VAL A 11 9.69 -10.04 -4.05
CA VAL A 11 8.83 -10.70 -3.06
C VAL A 11 9.64 -10.97 -1.81
N ALA A 12 9.19 -10.47 -0.66
CA ALA A 12 9.76 -10.82 0.63
C ALA A 12 9.00 -12.01 1.22
N VAL A 13 9.75 -12.96 1.78
CA VAL A 13 9.21 -14.15 2.44
C VAL A 13 9.78 -14.27 3.86
N ILE A 14 8.95 -14.72 4.79
CA ILE A 14 9.36 -15.17 6.13
C ILE A 14 8.96 -16.64 6.23
N GLY A 15 9.97 -17.52 6.28
CA GLY A 15 9.73 -18.96 6.12
C GLY A 15 9.09 -19.28 4.76
N ASP A 16 7.98 -20.01 4.79
CA ASP A 16 7.20 -20.37 3.60
C ASP A 16 6.10 -19.33 3.25
N HIS A 17 6.04 -18.22 3.97
CA HIS A 17 4.99 -17.21 3.82
C HIS A 17 5.49 -15.97 3.08
N ILE A 18 4.75 -15.56 2.05
CA ILE A 18 4.94 -14.26 1.38
C ILE A 18 4.44 -13.16 2.30
N VAL A 19 5.31 -12.22 2.65
CA VAL A 19 5.05 -11.13 3.59
C VAL A 19 5.09 -9.74 2.97
N SER A 20 5.67 -9.62 1.78
CA SER A 20 5.65 -8.37 1.03
C SER A 20 5.83 -8.63 -0.46
N ASN A 21 5.24 -7.75 -1.28
CA ASN A 21 5.41 -7.72 -2.71
C ASN A 21 5.71 -6.26 -3.12
N GLU A 22 6.93 -6.02 -3.55
CA GLU A 22 7.41 -4.75 -4.09
C GLU A 22 7.38 -4.79 -5.63
N ASN A 23 6.39 -4.11 -6.18
CA ASN A 23 6.22 -3.97 -7.61
C ASN A 23 7.32 -3.05 -8.22
N ARG A 24 8.18 -3.59 -9.10
CA ARG A 24 9.15 -2.81 -9.90
C ARG A 24 8.44 -2.09 -11.05
N ASN A 25 8.74 -0.81 -11.30
CA ASN A 25 8.45 -0.10 -12.57
C ASN A 25 7.03 0.50 -12.79
N GLY A 26 6.32 0.91 -11.74
CA GLY A 26 5.15 1.80 -11.88
C GLY A 26 3.85 1.14 -12.35
N ASN A 27 3.82 -0.17 -12.57
CA ASN A 27 2.58 -0.95 -12.75
C ASN A 27 1.92 -1.26 -11.39
N ALA A 28 1.97 -0.31 -10.45
CA ALA A 28 1.62 -0.49 -9.04
C ALA A 28 0.14 -0.83 -8.81
N HIS A 29 -0.73 -0.69 -9.81
CA HIS A 29 -2.17 -0.75 -9.65
C HIS A 29 -2.81 -2.12 -9.97
N PHE A 30 -2.07 -3.09 -10.53
CA PHE A 30 -2.68 -4.35 -10.96
C PHE A 30 -2.82 -5.33 -9.78
N HIS A 31 -4.06 -5.55 -9.30
CA HIS A 31 -4.42 -6.44 -8.18
C HIS A 31 -3.65 -6.18 -6.87
N GLN A 32 -3.30 -4.93 -6.62
CA GLN A 32 -2.59 -4.55 -5.40
C GLN A 32 -3.46 -4.78 -4.16
N GLN A 33 -4.75 -4.45 -4.24
CA GLN A 33 -5.71 -4.67 -3.16
C GLN A 33 -5.79 -6.15 -2.81
N ASP A 34 -6.09 -7.02 -3.80
CA ASP A 34 -6.15 -8.47 -3.62
C ASP A 34 -4.87 -9.06 -3.01
N THR A 35 -3.72 -8.49 -3.35
CA THR A 35 -2.43 -8.91 -2.79
C THR A 35 -2.30 -8.52 -1.32
N LEU A 36 -2.69 -7.29 -0.96
CA LEU A 36 -2.66 -6.80 0.41
C LEU A 36 -3.62 -7.58 1.30
N GLU A 37 -4.85 -7.78 0.84
CA GLU A 37 -5.86 -8.61 1.52
C GLU A 37 -5.30 -9.99 1.85
N ARG A 38 -4.71 -10.67 0.85
CA ARG A 38 -4.10 -12.00 1.07
C ARG A 38 -2.93 -11.99 2.04
N ILE A 39 -2.16 -10.90 2.10
CA ILE A 39 -1.05 -10.77 3.06
C ILE A 39 -1.61 -10.55 4.47
N PHE A 40 -2.59 -9.66 4.63
CA PHE A 40 -3.21 -9.38 5.92
C PHE A 40 -3.97 -10.58 6.48
N SER A 41 -4.81 -11.25 5.69
CA SER A 41 -5.50 -12.47 6.14
C SER A 41 -4.52 -13.53 6.63
N ARG A 42 -3.39 -13.71 5.93
CA ARG A 42 -2.35 -14.66 6.36
C ARG A 42 -1.70 -14.28 7.67
N PHE A 43 -1.44 -12.99 7.90
CA PHE A 43 -0.91 -12.55 9.18
C PHE A 43 -1.91 -12.78 10.31
N GLU A 44 -3.18 -12.44 10.09
CA GLU A 44 -4.27 -12.62 11.05
C GLU A 44 -4.49 -14.10 11.38
N GLU A 45 -4.47 -14.99 10.38
CA GLU A 45 -4.53 -16.45 10.55
C GLU A 45 -3.39 -16.98 11.43
N ASN A 46 -2.22 -16.34 11.39
CA ASN A 46 -1.06 -16.67 12.22
C ASN A 46 -1.02 -15.89 13.54
N GLY A 47 -2.07 -15.14 13.88
CA GLY A 47 -2.14 -14.32 15.10
C GLY A 47 -1.21 -13.10 15.11
N ILE A 48 -0.71 -12.69 13.93
CA ILE A 48 0.16 -11.53 13.74
C ILE A 48 -0.71 -10.36 13.28
N HIS A 49 -0.72 -9.28 14.05
CA HIS A 49 -1.41 -8.04 13.65
C HIS A 49 -0.39 -6.97 13.25
N VAL A 50 -0.63 -6.31 12.13
CA VAL A 50 0.27 -5.28 11.60
C VAL A 50 -0.01 -3.95 12.30
N ASP A 51 0.93 -3.48 13.13
CA ASP A 51 0.76 -2.19 13.81
C ASP A 51 0.95 -0.99 12.85
N SER A 52 1.95 -1.06 11.96
CA SER A 52 2.28 0.04 11.06
C SER A 52 2.68 -0.41 9.65
N MET A 53 2.14 0.25 8.62
CA MET A 53 2.48 -0.01 7.21
C MET A 53 3.00 1.24 6.50
N ARG A 54 4.00 1.09 5.62
CA ARG A 54 4.55 2.16 4.80
C ARG A 54 4.48 1.80 3.32
N MET A 55 3.95 2.69 2.50
CA MET A 55 3.84 2.49 1.05
C MET A 55 4.27 3.72 0.26
N ASP A 56 4.59 3.50 -1.01
CA ASP A 56 4.97 4.55 -1.94
C ASP A 56 3.74 5.20 -2.61
N CYS A 57 3.98 6.13 -3.53
CA CYS A 57 2.88 6.87 -4.17
C CYS A 57 2.11 6.10 -5.24
N GLY A 58 2.65 4.98 -5.73
CA GLY A 58 1.90 4.07 -6.60
C GLY A 58 0.70 3.43 -5.88
N SER A 59 0.69 3.49 -4.55
CA SER A 59 -0.32 2.89 -3.68
C SER A 59 -1.35 3.93 -3.15
N CYS A 60 -1.34 5.15 -3.69
CA CYS A 60 -2.18 6.26 -3.22
C CYS A 60 -3.57 6.27 -3.90
N SER A 61 -4.27 5.12 -3.88
CA SER A 61 -5.67 5.00 -4.29
C SER A 61 -6.58 4.74 -3.08
N GLU A 62 -7.84 5.18 -3.17
CA GLU A 62 -8.83 5.07 -2.09
C GLU A 62 -9.01 3.61 -1.63
N GLU A 63 -9.19 2.68 -2.58
CA GLU A 63 -9.31 1.24 -2.31
C GLU A 63 -8.15 0.67 -1.48
N ILE A 64 -6.92 1.12 -1.75
CA ILE A 64 -5.73 0.66 -1.02
C ILE A 64 -5.66 1.30 0.36
N VAL A 65 -6.02 2.57 0.48
CA VAL A 65 -6.10 3.27 1.76
C VAL A 65 -7.12 2.58 2.67
N ASP A 66 -8.29 2.21 2.15
CA ASP A 66 -9.35 1.56 2.91
C ASP A 66 -8.95 0.15 3.37
N THR A 67 -8.37 -0.68 2.49
CA THR A 67 -7.82 -1.99 2.87
C THR A 67 -6.75 -1.84 3.95
N VAL A 68 -5.79 -0.92 3.80
CA VAL A 68 -4.74 -0.74 4.82
C VAL A 68 -5.33 -0.22 6.14
N LYS A 69 -6.32 0.67 6.10
CA LYS A 69 -7.02 1.20 7.28
C LYS A 69 -7.77 0.09 8.03
N ALA A 70 -8.33 -0.89 7.32
CA ALA A 70 -9.04 -2.01 7.94
C ALA A 70 -8.11 -2.96 8.70
N HIS A 71 -6.89 -3.17 8.20
CA HIS A 71 -5.97 -4.19 8.74
C HIS A 71 -4.80 -3.63 9.57
N CYS A 72 -4.55 -2.32 9.54
CA CYS A 72 -3.44 -1.68 10.25
C CYS A 72 -3.89 -0.57 11.18
N LYS A 73 -3.22 -0.43 12.33
CA LYS A 73 -3.46 0.67 13.27
C LYS A 73 -2.91 2.01 12.77
N TYR A 74 -1.73 2.00 12.16
CA TYR A 74 -1.08 3.17 11.60
C TYR A 74 -0.63 2.91 10.16
N PHE A 75 -0.72 3.93 9.30
CA PHE A 75 -0.18 3.82 7.95
C PHE A 75 0.40 5.14 7.45
N TYR A 76 1.39 5.02 6.57
CA TYR A 76 1.95 6.12 5.80
C TYR A 76 1.96 5.75 4.32
N ILE A 77 1.18 6.47 3.53
CA ILE A 77 1.18 6.36 2.07
C ILE A 77 1.63 7.71 1.52
N ARG A 78 2.71 7.70 0.74
CA ARG A 78 3.22 8.93 0.15
C ARG A 78 2.24 9.42 -0.92
N ALA A 79 1.75 10.65 -0.81
CA ALA A 79 0.91 11.24 -1.85
C ALA A 79 1.62 11.28 -3.22
N ASN A 80 0.87 11.06 -4.30
CA ASN A 80 1.41 11.20 -5.65
C ASN A 80 1.75 12.67 -5.93
N ARG A 81 2.91 12.92 -6.55
CA ARG A 81 3.37 14.29 -6.85
C ARG A 81 2.67 14.79 -8.10
N TYR A 82 1.43 15.24 -7.96
CA TYR A 82 0.76 16.06 -8.95
C TYR A 82 0.64 17.49 -8.40
N SER A 83 1.09 18.49 -9.16
CA SER A 83 1.12 19.89 -8.70
C SER A 83 -0.25 20.39 -8.27
N ALA A 84 -1.33 20.00 -8.95
CA ALA A 84 -2.68 20.40 -8.57
C ALA A 84 -3.14 19.81 -7.22
N PHE A 85 -2.68 18.61 -6.87
CA PHE A 85 -3.01 18.01 -5.56
C PHE A 85 -2.36 18.77 -4.40
N TYR A 86 -1.16 19.35 -4.62
CA TYR A 86 -0.55 20.22 -3.61
C TYR A 86 -1.38 21.47 -3.38
N ASP A 87 -1.83 22.13 -4.45
CA ASP A 87 -2.67 23.32 -4.34
C ASP A 87 -3.97 23.01 -3.58
N ASP A 88 -4.64 21.91 -3.91
CA ASP A 88 -5.84 21.44 -3.20
C ASP A 88 -5.56 21.11 -1.72
N MET A 89 -4.45 20.44 -1.42
CA MET A 89 -4.05 20.09 -0.05
C MET A 89 -3.67 21.33 0.78
N PHE A 90 -3.07 22.36 0.18
CA PHE A 90 -2.76 23.63 0.85
C PHE A 90 -4.01 24.48 1.09
N ILE A 91 -5.04 24.35 0.23
CA ILE A 91 -6.36 24.97 0.45
C ILE A 91 -7.08 24.33 1.65
N LEU A 92 -6.85 23.05 1.92
CA LEU A 92 -7.39 22.34 3.08
C LEU A 92 -6.73 22.80 4.40
N ARG A 93 -7.22 23.89 4.98
CA ARG A 93 -6.70 24.46 6.24
C ARG A 93 -7.19 23.77 7.50
N ARG A 94 -8.17 22.89 7.42
CA ARG A 94 -8.81 22.24 8.58
C ARG A 94 -8.81 20.74 8.42
N TRP A 95 -7.76 20.11 8.94
CA TRP A 95 -7.73 18.67 9.17
C TRP A 95 -8.80 18.33 10.21
N ARG A 96 -9.73 17.44 9.84
CA ARG A 96 -10.68 16.85 10.79
C ARG A 96 -10.23 15.44 11.10
N ARG A 97 -10.26 15.08 12.38
CA ARG A 97 -10.13 13.68 12.78
C ARG A 97 -11.39 12.97 12.31
N SER A 98 -11.24 11.94 11.48
CA SER A 98 -12.34 11.03 11.19
C SER A 98 -12.62 10.24 12.47
N THR A 99 -13.79 10.45 13.07
CA THR A 99 -14.33 9.60 14.14
C THR A 99 -15.40 8.74 13.49
N GLU A 100 -15.04 7.51 13.17
CA GLU A 100 -15.98 6.38 13.15
C GLU A 100 -16.06 5.79 14.56
#